data_AF-A0A1Q4V188-F1
#
_entry.id   AF-A0A1Q4V188-F1
#
_cell.length_a   1.000
_cell.length_b   1.000
_cell.length_c   1.000
_cell.angle_alpha   90.00
_cell.angle_beta   90.00
_cell.angle_gamma   90.00
#
_symmetry.space_group_name_H-M   'P 1'
#
loop_
_entity.id
_entity.type
_entity.pdbx_description
1 polymer ?
#
loop_
_entity_poly.entity_id
_entity_poly.type
_entity_poly.pdbx_seq_one_letter_code
_entity_poly.pdbx_strand_id
1 'polypeptide(L)'
;MAFVSPTAEQLGLYLGMGEIDGARADLLIAQAVALCETVVRPLPDQATAVVLSVAGRAYVNPQQVSYETIGPMSVQRPSGSGGLYLTKADKAALKALAGRGGAFTVDPTPATADPSPTWPVHPDRQPGWRWP
;
A
#
# COMPACT_ATOMS: atom_id res chain seq x y z
N MET A 1 2.38 -4.33 11.76
CA MET A 1 3.37 -3.25 11.68
C MET A 1 2.77 -2.18 10.77
N ALA A 2 3.44 -1.06 10.53
CA ALA A 2 2.98 -0.10 9.52
C ALA A 2 3.70 -0.39 8.20
N PHE A 3 2.98 -0.28 7.08
CA PHE A 3 3.56 -0.45 5.75
C PHE A 3 4.75 0.51 5.55
N VAL A 4 5.88 -0.05 5.10
CA VAL A 4 7.08 0.71 4.74
C VAL A 4 7.19 0.72 3.23
N SER A 5 7.20 1.92 2.65
CA SER A 5 7.37 2.09 1.20
C SER A 5 8.71 1.50 0.75
N PRO A 6 8.75 0.75 -0.36
CA PRO A 6 10.02 0.28 -0.91
C PRO A 6 10.90 1.44 -1.39
N THR A 7 12.21 1.20 -1.50
CA THR A 7 13.18 2.18 -2.00
C THR A 7 13.52 1.95 -3.47
N ALA A 8 14.14 2.95 -4.11
CA ALA A 8 14.65 2.83 -5.48
C ALA A 8 15.63 1.65 -5.67
N GLU A 9 16.51 1.38 -4.71
CA GLU A 9 17.44 0.26 -4.78
C GLU A 9 16.71 -1.08 -4.73
N GLN A 10 15.65 -1.18 -3.92
CA GLN A 10 14.81 -2.39 -3.88
C GLN A 10 14.07 -2.61 -5.20
N LEU A 11 13.67 -1.52 -5.87
CA LEU A 11 13.11 -1.60 -7.23
C LEU A 11 14.18 -2.05 -8.24
N GLY A 12 15.40 -1.52 -8.16
CA GLY A 12 16.52 -1.97 -8.99
C GLY A 12 16.81 -3.46 -8.83
N LEU A 13 16.86 -3.93 -7.57
CA LEU A 13 17.02 -5.35 -7.23
C LEU A 13 15.87 -6.20 -7.79
N TYR A 14 14.62 -5.74 -7.63
CA TYR A 14 13.44 -6.42 -8.15
C TYR A 14 13.46 -6.55 -9.68
N LEU A 15 13.97 -5.55 -10.38
CA LEU A 15 14.09 -5.53 -11.84
C LEU A 15 15.36 -6.23 -12.36
N GLY A 16 16.28 -6.62 -11.48
CA GLY A 16 17.58 -7.18 -11.88
C GLY A 16 18.49 -6.16 -12.56
N MET A 17 18.33 -4.87 -12.27
CA MET A 17 19.11 -3.77 -12.85
C MET A 17 20.23 -3.36 -11.89
N GLY A 18 21.47 -3.31 -12.38
CA GLY A 18 22.63 -2.86 -11.58
C GLY A 18 22.65 -1.35 -11.33
N GLU A 19 21.97 -0.56 -12.17
CA GLU A 19 21.85 0.89 -12.04
C GLU A 19 20.41 1.31 -12.37
N ILE A 20 19.86 2.23 -11.56
CA ILE A 20 18.50 2.74 -11.70
C ILE A 20 18.50 4.26 -11.47
N ASP A 21 17.66 4.99 -12.21
CA ASP A 21 17.40 6.40 -11.93
C ASP A 21 16.57 6.51 -10.64
N GLY A 22 17.24 6.87 -9.54
CA GLY A 22 16.64 6.95 -8.21
C GLY A 22 15.46 7.93 -8.14
N ALA A 23 15.61 9.14 -8.70
CA ALA A 23 14.55 10.14 -8.65
C ALA A 23 13.30 9.69 -9.41
N ARG A 24 13.49 9.04 -10.57
CA ARG A 24 12.39 8.46 -11.34
C ARG A 24 11.76 7.27 -10.63
N ALA A 25 12.56 6.39 -10.04
CA ALA A 25 12.09 5.23 -9.29
C ALA A 25 11.25 5.67 -8.08
N ASP A 26 11.72 6.64 -7.30
CA ASP A 26 11.02 7.17 -6.14
C ASP A 26 9.67 7.79 -6.52
N LEU A 27 9.63 8.56 -7.61
CA LEU A 27 8.38 9.10 -8.13
C LEU A 27 7.39 7.98 -8.46
N LEU A 28 7.82 6.96 -9.19
CA LEU A 28 6.94 5.85 -9.60
C LEU A 28 6.50 4.99 -8.42
N ILE A 29 7.36 4.78 -7.43
CA ILE A 29 7.01 4.07 -6.19
C ILE A 29 5.94 4.87 -5.43
N ALA A 30 6.12 6.19 -5.25
CA ALA A 30 5.14 7.03 -4.58
C ALA A 30 3.77 6.99 -5.26
N GLN A 31 3.75 7.07 -6.60
CA GLN A 31 2.51 6.95 -7.36
C GLN A 31 1.89 5.55 -7.28
N ALA A 32 2.71 4.49 -7.26
CA ALA A 32 2.24 3.12 -7.08
C ALA A 32 1.63 2.88 -5.69
N VAL A 33 2.23 3.46 -4.63
CA VAL A 33 1.69 3.43 -3.27
C VAL A 33 0.33 4.13 -3.23
N ALA A 34 0.25 5.36 -3.73
CA ALA A 34 -1.01 6.12 -3.79
C ALA A 34 -2.10 5.35 -4.55
N LEU A 35 -1.74 4.69 -5.65
CA LEU A 35 -2.66 3.85 -6.42
C LEU A 35 -3.12 2.61 -5.64
N CYS A 36 -2.22 1.92 -4.93
CA CYS A 36 -2.59 0.77 -4.10
C CYS A 36 -3.51 1.17 -2.93
N GLU A 37 -3.31 2.35 -2.36
CA GLU A 37 -4.14 2.90 -1.28
C GLU A 37 -5.60 3.15 -1.72
N THR A 38 -5.86 3.33 -3.01
CA THR A 38 -7.25 3.43 -3.52
C THR A 38 -8.04 2.13 -3.36
N VAL A 39 -7.35 0.99 -3.21
CA VAL A 39 -7.96 -0.33 -3.04
C VAL A 39 -8.04 -0.73 -1.58
N VAL A 40 -6.97 -0.50 -0.81
CA VAL A 40 -6.88 -0.85 0.61
C VAL A 40 -6.14 0.25 1.36
N ARG A 41 -6.76 0.79 2.41
CA ARG A 41 -6.13 1.77 3.31
C ARG A 41 -6.45 1.43 4.78
N PRO A 42 -5.45 1.40 5.68
CA PRO A 42 -4.00 1.50 5.42
C PRO A 42 -3.47 0.29 4.65
N LEU A 43 -2.35 0.45 3.93
CA LEU A 43 -1.72 -0.66 3.21
C LEU A 43 -1.22 -1.73 4.19
N PRO A 44 -1.38 -3.02 3.88
CA PRO A 44 -0.82 -4.10 4.69
C PRO A 44 0.70 -4.19 4.50
N ASP A 45 1.43 -4.62 5.53
CA ASP A 45 2.91 -4.74 5.51
C ASP A 45 3.44 -5.57 4.35
N GLN A 46 2.66 -6.55 3.89
CA GLN A 46 3.03 -7.47 2.81
C GLN A 46 2.72 -6.92 1.40
N ALA A 47 2.22 -5.67 1.29
CA ALA A 47 1.87 -5.06 0.01
C ALA A 47 3.09 -4.65 -0.84
N THR A 48 4.30 -4.69 -0.28
CA THR A 48 5.55 -4.27 -0.95
C THR A 48 5.74 -4.94 -2.30
N ALA A 49 5.45 -6.25 -2.42
CA ALA A 49 5.58 -6.97 -3.68
C ALA A 49 4.63 -6.45 -4.76
N VAL A 50 3.42 -6.02 -4.38
CA VAL A 50 2.44 -5.45 -5.32
C VAL A 50 2.88 -4.06 -5.77
N VAL A 51 3.35 -3.22 -4.82
CA VAL A 51 3.88 -1.88 -5.12
C VAL A 51 5.08 -1.97 -6.08
N LEU A 52 6.04 -2.88 -5.81
CA LEU A 52 7.19 -3.12 -6.69
C LEU A 52 6.77 -3.62 -8.07
N SER A 53 5.76 -4.49 -8.17
CA SER A 53 5.26 -4.96 -9.47
C SER A 53 4.62 -3.85 -10.31
N VAL A 54 3.83 -2.97 -9.68
CA VAL A 54 3.22 -1.80 -10.34
C VAL A 54 4.28 -0.79 -10.76
N ALA A 55 5.17 -0.41 -9.84
CA ALA A 55 6.26 0.54 -10.12
C ALA A 55 7.22 0.00 -11.19
N GLY A 56 7.55 -1.29 -11.16
CA GLY A 56 8.42 -1.94 -12.14
C GLY A 56 7.86 -1.93 -13.55
N ARG A 57 6.56 -2.22 -13.71
CA ARG A 57 5.88 -2.13 -15.03
C ARG A 57 5.87 -0.70 -15.57
N ALA A 58 5.62 0.29 -14.71
CA ALA A 58 5.67 1.69 -15.08
C ALA A 58 7.11 2.14 -15.43
N TYR A 59 8.12 1.63 -14.73
CA TYR A 59 9.52 1.96 -14.97
C TYR A 59 10.03 1.39 -16.29
N VAL A 60 9.70 0.14 -16.59
CA VAL A 60 10.16 -0.54 -17.81
C VAL A 60 9.47 -0.03 -19.06
N ASN A 61 8.18 0.34 -18.98
CA ASN A 61 7.41 0.78 -20.13
C ASN A 61 6.39 1.87 -19.76
N PRO A 62 6.84 3.13 -19.55
CA PRO A 62 5.96 4.20 -19.09
C PRO A 62 4.88 4.59 -20.12
N GLN A 63 5.19 4.48 -21.42
CA GLN A 63 4.29 4.86 -22.52
C GLN A 63 3.31 3.74 -22.93
N GLN A 64 3.30 2.61 -22.22
CA GLN A 64 2.48 1.43 -22.54
C GLN A 64 2.65 0.93 -23.99
N VAL A 65 3.84 1.12 -24.58
CA VAL A 65 4.09 0.76 -25.97
C VAL A 65 4.06 -0.76 -26.11
N SER A 66 3.15 -1.23 -26.96
CA SER A 66 2.91 -2.66 -27.22
C SER A 66 3.80 -3.19 -28.35
N TYR A 67 4.23 -2.31 -29.25
CA TYR A 67 5.15 -2.62 -30.35
C TYR A 67 6.23 -1.57 -30.44
N GLU A 68 7.48 -1.99 -30.28
CA GLU A 68 8.65 -1.14 -30.49
C GLU A 68 9.64 -1.86 -31.40
N THR A 69 9.93 -1.24 -32.55
CA THR A 69 10.99 -1.69 -33.45
C THR A 69 12.26 -0.95 -33.07
N ILE A 70 13.18 -1.65 -32.40
CA ILE A 70 14.49 -1.13 -32.05
C ILE A 70 15.49 -1.71 -33.05
N GLY A 71 15.74 -0.97 -34.14
CA GLY A 71 16.61 -1.44 -35.23
C GLY A 71 16.03 -2.67 -35.96
N PRO A 72 16.82 -3.72 -36.24
CA PRO A 72 16.33 -4.92 -36.93
C PRO A 72 15.50 -5.87 -36.04
N MET A 73 15.39 -5.59 -34.74
CA MET A 73 14.65 -6.45 -33.80
C MET A 73 13.31 -5.82 -33.42
N SER A 74 12.23 -6.57 -33.62
CA SER A 74 10.89 -6.20 -33.14
C SER A 74 10.63 -6.82 -31.77
N VAL A 75 10.46 -5.98 -30.74
CA VAL A 75 10.02 -6.44 -29.42
C VAL A 75 8.52 -6.28 -29.33
N GLN A 76 7.81 -7.42 -29.26
CA GLN A 76 6.38 -7.44 -29.02
C GLN A 76 6.14 -7.64 -27.52
N ARG A 77 5.63 -6.60 -26.86
CA ARG A 77 5.18 -6.71 -25.46
C ARG A 77 3.69 -7.05 -25.45
N PRO A 78 3.21 -7.85 -24.48
CA PRO A 78 1.78 -8.09 -24.32
C PRO A 78 1.04 -6.75 -24.22
N SER A 79 -0.10 -6.62 -24.93
CA SER A 79 -0.89 -5.39 -24.89
C SER A 79 -1.27 -5.04 -23.46
N GLY A 80 -1.00 -3.80 -23.06
CA GLY A 80 -1.17 -3.34 -21.68
C GLY A 80 0.02 -3.59 -20.75
N SER A 81 1.12 -4.23 -21.18
CA SER A 81 2.29 -4.57 -20.32
C SER A 81 3.18 -3.38 -19.89
N GLY A 82 2.63 -2.18 -19.73
CA GLY A 82 3.37 -0.99 -19.30
C GLY A 82 2.47 0.05 -18.65
N GLY A 83 3.05 1.01 -17.93
CA GLY A 83 2.34 2.12 -17.29
C GLY A 83 1.88 1.85 -15.86
N LEU A 84 1.31 2.88 -15.24
CA LEU A 84 0.89 2.88 -13.83
C LEU A 84 -0.58 2.46 -13.71
N TYR A 85 -0.84 1.17 -13.52
CA TYR A 85 -2.19 0.65 -13.29
C TYR A 85 -2.15 -0.64 -12.45
N LEU A 86 -3.31 -0.99 -11.88
CA LEU A 86 -3.48 -2.22 -11.12
C LEU A 86 -4.15 -3.30 -11.96
N THR A 87 -3.50 -4.45 -12.11
CA THR A 87 -4.12 -5.61 -12.75
C THR A 87 -5.18 -6.25 -11.84
N LYS A 88 -5.98 -7.16 -12.41
CA LYS A 88 -6.93 -7.96 -11.63
C LYS A 88 -6.23 -8.79 -10.55
N ALA A 89 -5.04 -9.31 -10.86
CA ALA A 89 -4.22 -10.09 -9.92
C ALA A 89 -3.72 -9.21 -8.76
N ASP A 90 -3.25 -7.99 -9.04
CA ASP A 90 -2.79 -7.06 -8.00
C ASP A 90 -3.91 -6.70 -7.03
N LYS A 91 -5.10 -6.40 -7.56
CA LYS A 91 -6.29 -6.11 -6.74
C LYS A 91 -6.70 -7.31 -5.89
N ALA A 92 -6.65 -8.52 -6.45
CA ALA A 92 -6.96 -9.74 -5.71
C ALA A 92 -5.91 -10.01 -4.61
N ALA A 93 -4.62 -9.82 -4.90
CA ALA A 93 -3.54 -9.95 -3.93
C ALA A 93 -3.69 -8.93 -2.79
N LEU A 94 -3.91 -7.65 -3.09
CA LEU A 94 -4.13 -6.61 -2.07
C LEU A 94 -5.32 -6.95 -1.16
N LYS A 95 -6.45 -7.39 -1.74
CA LYS A 95 -7.63 -7.80 -0.98
C LYS A 95 -7.40 -9.05 -0.15
N ALA A 96 -6.66 -10.03 -0.67
CA ALA A 96 -6.32 -11.24 0.07
C ALA A 96 -5.38 -10.92 1.25
N LEU A 97 -4.41 -10.01 1.05
CA LEU A 97 -3.51 -9.54 2.11
C LEU A 97 -4.27 -8.74 3.18
N ALA A 98 -5.24 -7.92 2.78
CA ALA A 98 -6.09 -7.19 3.70
C ALA A 98 -7.07 -8.09 4.46
N GLY A 99 -7.62 -9.12 3.80
CA GLY A 99 -8.66 -9.99 4.35
C GLY A 99 -8.17 -11.17 5.20
N ARG A 100 -6.85 -11.41 5.27
CA ARG A 100 -6.28 -12.51 6.08
C ARG A 100 -6.09 -12.17 7.56
N GLY A 101 -6.22 -10.89 7.91
CA GLY A 101 -6.40 -10.44 9.29
C GLY A 101 -7.89 -10.26 9.60
N GLY A 102 -8.57 -11.31 10.03
CA GLY A 102 -9.89 -11.17 10.63
C GLY A 102 -9.82 -10.21 11.82
N ALA A 103 -10.79 -9.30 11.91
CA ALA A 103 -10.91 -8.21 12.88
C ALA A 103 -10.08 -6.95 12.58
N PHE A 104 -10.53 -6.17 11.59
CA PHE A 104 -10.48 -4.71 11.75
C PHE A 104 -11.52 -4.32 12.80
N THR A 105 -11.17 -4.44 14.08
CA THR A 105 -11.74 -3.56 15.10
C THR A 105 -11.15 -2.19 14.82
N VAL A 106 -11.79 -1.43 13.93
CA VAL A 106 -11.70 0.03 14.03
C VAL A 106 -12.29 0.31 15.40
N ASP A 107 -11.46 0.59 16.38
CA ASP A 107 -11.93 1.13 17.64
C ASP A 107 -12.44 2.54 17.32
N PRO A 108 -13.76 2.78 17.27
CA PRO A 108 -14.28 4.12 17.00
C PRO A 108 -14.05 5.05 18.21
N THR A 109 -13.47 4.54 19.29
CA THR A 109 -13.21 5.26 20.52
C THR A 109 -12.09 6.29 20.30
N PRO A 110 -12.37 7.60 20.34
CA PRO A 110 -11.33 8.61 20.26
C PRO A 110 -10.36 8.48 21.46
N ALA A 111 -9.09 8.88 21.29
CA ALA A 111 -8.08 8.76 22.34
C ALA A 111 -8.42 9.52 23.65
N THR A 112 -9.36 10.45 23.58
CA THR A 112 -9.88 11.24 24.70
C THR A 112 -11.15 10.65 25.32
N ALA A 113 -11.64 9.51 24.83
CA ALA A 113 -12.78 8.86 25.41
C ALA A 113 -12.42 8.31 26.80
N ASP A 114 -13.00 8.93 27.81
CA ASP A 114 -13.02 8.37 29.14
C ASP A 114 -13.91 7.10 29.10
N PRO A 115 -13.39 5.92 29.50
CA PRO A 115 -14.19 4.70 29.61
C PRO A 115 -15.23 4.78 30.74
N SER A 116 -15.36 5.93 31.42
CA SER A 116 -16.42 6.16 32.39
C SER A 116 -17.81 6.11 31.73
N PRO A 117 -18.78 5.40 32.34
CA PRO A 117 -20.17 5.45 31.92
C PRO A 117 -20.66 6.89 32.07
N THR A 118 -21.05 7.51 30.96
CA THR A 118 -21.54 8.90 30.96
C THR A 118 -23.01 9.01 31.38
N TRP A 119 -23.70 7.89 31.66
CA TRP A 119 -25.02 7.92 32.25
C TRP A 119 -25.38 6.67 33.06
N PRO A 120 -25.93 6.83 34.29
CA PRO A 120 -25.93 8.03 35.12
C PRO A 120 -24.57 8.22 35.82
N VAL A 121 -24.19 9.46 36.11
CA VAL A 121 -22.95 9.78 36.85
C VAL A 121 -23.16 9.44 38.33
N HIS A 122 -22.44 8.43 38.81
CA HIS A 122 -22.50 8.01 40.22
C HIS A 122 -21.61 8.92 41.10
N PRO A 123 -22.16 9.60 42.12
CA PRO A 123 -21.40 10.42 43.07
C PRO A 123 -20.40 9.62 43.93
N ASP A 124 -20.49 8.30 43.90
CA ASP A 124 -19.78 7.33 44.73
C ASP A 124 -18.52 6.72 44.04
N ARG A 125 -18.16 7.16 42.83
CA ARG A 125 -16.84 6.85 42.21
C ARG A 125 -15.67 7.65 42.81
N GLN A 126 -15.74 7.99 44.08
CA GLN A 126 -14.58 8.46 44.84
C GLN A 126 -14.07 7.32 45.73
N PRO A 127 -12.81 6.87 45.60
CA PRO A 127 -12.20 5.96 46.56
C PRO A 127 -12.13 6.67 47.92
N GLY A 128 -13.09 6.42 48.81
CA GLY A 128 -13.10 6.98 50.18
C GLY A 128 -14.41 7.53 50.72
N TRP A 129 -15.53 7.51 49.99
CA TRP A 129 -16.78 8.10 50.49
C TRP A 129 -17.49 7.18 51.50
N ARG A 130 -17.25 7.40 52.80
CA ARG A 130 -18.01 6.80 53.93
C ARG A 130 -19.07 7.80 54.41
N TRP A 131 -20.27 7.32 54.72
CA TRP A 131 -21.23 8.04 55.56
C TRP A 131 -21.31 7.40 56.96
N PRO A 132 -21.62 8.20 58.01
CA PRO A 132 -21.69 7.75 59.41
C PRO A 132 -22.87 6.80 59.69
#